data_AF-A0A949HWQ6-F1
#
_entry.id   AF-A0A949HWQ6-F1
#
_cell.length_a   1.000
_cell.length_b   1.000
_cell.length_c   1.000
_cell.angle_alpha   90.00
_cell.angle_beta   90.00
_cell.angle_gamma   90.00
#
_symmetry.space_group_name_H-M   'P 1'
#
loop_
_entity.id
_entity.type
_entity.pdbx_description
1 polymer ?
#
loop_
_entity_poly.entity_id
_entity_poly.type
_entity_poly.pdbx_seq_one_letter_code
_entity_poly.pdbx_strand_id
1 'polypeptide(L)'
;HDEAKARDFVARLYKNVPVLDTGARGATITFVQHGIGDVLLVWENEAHLAIQEAGAGKFEIVTPSLSILAEPPVAVVDKNAGRHGVLTVAQAYLKYLYSDEGQEIAAKNFYRPRNSKLAARYANRFARLKLVTVEGQFGGWRKAQANFFSDGGIFDQIYQP
;
A
#
# COMPACT_ATOMS: atom_id res chain seq x y z
N HIS A 1 -13.55 -12.17 -18.04
CA HIS A 1 -12.34 -11.36 -17.88
C HIS A 1 -11.84 -11.01 -19.27
N ASP A 2 -11.78 -9.73 -19.62
CA ASP A 2 -11.33 -9.23 -20.93
C ASP A 2 -10.15 -8.30 -20.68
N GLU A 3 -8.96 -8.74 -21.08
CA GLU A 3 -7.69 -8.06 -20.80
C GLU A 3 -7.56 -6.74 -21.57
N ALA A 4 -8.06 -6.70 -22.81
CA ALA A 4 -8.05 -5.49 -23.63
C ALA A 4 -8.89 -4.40 -22.97
N LYS A 5 -10.11 -4.74 -22.49
CA LYS A 5 -10.95 -3.79 -21.77
C LYS A 5 -10.35 -3.32 -20.45
N ALA A 6 -9.66 -4.21 -19.72
CA ALA A 6 -8.97 -3.84 -18.50
C ALA A 6 -7.82 -2.87 -18.77
N ARG A 7 -7.01 -3.14 -19.80
CA ARG A 7 -5.93 -2.25 -20.25
C ARG A 7 -6.46 -0.89 -20.67
N ASP A 8 -7.53 -0.86 -21.47
CA ASP A 8 -8.16 0.40 -21.91
C ASP A 8 -8.69 1.22 -20.74
N PHE A 9 -9.26 0.55 -19.73
CA PHE A 9 -9.72 1.21 -18.51
C PHE A 9 -8.57 1.87 -17.75
N VAL A 10 -7.47 1.14 -17.53
CA VAL A 10 -6.30 1.67 -16.80
C VAL A 10 -5.60 2.76 -17.62
N ALA A 11 -5.53 2.64 -18.95
CA ALA A 11 -5.00 3.70 -19.81
C ALA A 11 -5.81 5.01 -19.69
N ARG A 12 -7.15 4.93 -19.65
CA ARG A 12 -7.99 6.12 -19.42
C ARG A 12 -7.81 6.69 -18.01
N LEU A 13 -7.58 5.84 -17.00
CA LEU A 13 -7.26 6.30 -15.65
C LEU A 13 -5.96 7.12 -15.65
N TYR A 14 -4.89 6.61 -16.25
CA TYR A 14 -3.59 7.31 -16.29
C TYR A 14 -3.62 8.62 -17.08
N LYS A 15 -4.51 8.76 -18.09
CA LYS A 15 -4.74 10.06 -18.75
C LYS A 15 -5.23 11.16 -17.81
N ASN A 16 -5.79 10.79 -16.67
CA ASN A 16 -6.24 11.73 -15.64
C ASN A 16 -5.22 11.88 -14.49
N VAL A 17 -3.99 11.34 -14.63
CA VAL A 17 -2.95 11.43 -13.60
C VAL A 17 -1.98 12.55 -13.98
N PRO A 18 -2.05 13.74 -13.33
CA PRO A 18 -1.20 14.87 -13.68
C PRO A 18 0.23 14.75 -13.12
N VAL A 19 0.42 13.97 -12.05
CA VAL A 19 1.71 13.84 -11.34
C VAL A 19 1.92 12.38 -10.94
N LEU A 20 3.11 11.85 -11.23
CA LEU A 20 3.61 10.56 -10.74
C LEU A 20 4.81 10.80 -9.81
N ASP A 21 4.52 10.98 -8.53
CA ASP A 21 5.55 11.09 -7.50
C ASP A 21 6.31 9.77 -7.31
N THR A 22 7.60 9.86 -6.95
CA THR A 22 8.49 8.69 -6.78
C THR A 22 8.12 7.79 -5.61
N GLY A 23 7.29 8.27 -4.68
CA GLY A 23 6.85 7.51 -3.52
C GLY A 23 5.53 8.04 -2.94
N ALA A 24 4.83 7.16 -2.22
CA ALA A 24 3.47 7.43 -1.73
C ALA A 24 3.38 8.69 -0.85
N ARG A 25 4.37 8.96 0.01
CA ARG A 25 4.38 10.18 0.84
C ARG A 25 4.50 11.45 0.00
N GLY A 26 5.26 11.41 -1.10
CA GLY A 26 5.33 12.52 -2.06
C GLY A 26 3.96 12.82 -2.67
N ALA A 27 3.26 11.78 -3.12
CA ALA A 27 1.90 11.91 -3.65
C ALA A 27 0.91 12.48 -2.62
N THR A 28 1.02 12.07 -1.34
CA THR A 28 0.24 12.66 -0.26
C THR A 28 0.54 14.15 -0.09
N ILE A 29 1.81 14.58 -0.15
CA ILE A 29 2.19 16.00 -0.04
C ILE A 29 1.64 16.80 -1.24
N THR A 30 1.80 16.29 -2.46
CA THR A 30 1.25 16.88 -3.69
C THR A 30 -0.25 17.10 -3.58
N PHE A 31 -1.00 16.11 -3.09
CA PHE A 31 -2.44 16.22 -2.92
C PHE A 31 -2.85 17.13 -1.75
N VAL A 32 -2.31 16.89 -0.56
CA VAL A 32 -2.76 17.52 0.69
C VAL A 32 -2.23 18.95 0.84
N GLN A 33 -0.95 19.17 0.53
CA GLN A 33 -0.28 20.46 0.77
C GLN A 33 -0.28 21.34 -0.49
N HIS A 34 -0.05 20.76 -1.67
CA HIS A 34 -0.03 21.53 -2.91
C HIS A 34 -1.41 21.62 -3.59
N GLY A 35 -2.39 20.85 -3.13
CA GLY A 35 -3.77 20.90 -3.64
C GLY A 35 -3.90 20.42 -5.09
N ILE A 36 -3.04 19.50 -5.52
CA ILE A 36 -3.03 18.99 -6.90
C ILE A 36 -3.80 17.67 -6.96
N GLY A 37 -4.86 17.65 -7.78
CA GLY A 37 -5.72 16.48 -8.03
C GLY A 37 -7.00 16.47 -7.18
N ASP A 38 -8.04 15.82 -7.70
CA ASP A 38 -9.35 15.71 -7.01
C ASP A 38 -9.44 14.46 -6.12
N VAL A 39 -8.62 13.43 -6.43
CA VAL A 39 -8.58 12.16 -5.70
C VAL A 39 -7.15 11.63 -5.64
N LEU A 40 -6.78 11.06 -4.49
CA LEU A 40 -5.50 10.39 -4.29
C LEU A 40 -5.71 8.87 -4.12
N LEU A 41 -5.08 8.07 -4.99
CA LEU A 41 -4.94 6.63 -4.75
C LEU A 41 -3.84 6.42 -3.72
N VAL A 42 -4.21 6.01 -2.51
CA VAL A 42 -3.35 6.07 -1.33
C VAL A 42 -3.40 4.79 -0.52
N TRP A 43 -2.33 4.54 0.25
CA TRP A 43 -2.33 3.53 1.30
C TRP A 43 -3.33 3.91 2.40
N GLU A 44 -4.09 2.95 2.92
CA GLU A 44 -5.09 3.22 3.96
C GLU A 44 -4.48 3.89 5.21
N ASN A 45 -3.27 3.49 5.61
CA ASN A 45 -2.58 4.10 6.75
C ASN A 45 -2.22 5.58 6.49
N GLU A 46 -1.82 5.93 5.27
CA GLU A 46 -1.51 7.30 4.88
C GLU A 46 -2.79 8.16 4.78
N ALA A 47 -3.91 7.58 4.34
CA ALA A 47 -5.20 8.27 4.29
C ALA A 47 -5.69 8.70 5.68
N HIS A 48 -5.64 7.78 6.64
CA HIS A 48 -6.00 8.07 8.04
C HIS A 48 -5.04 9.09 8.67
N LEU A 49 -3.74 8.96 8.39
CA LEU A 49 -2.74 9.92 8.87
C LEU A 49 -2.98 11.32 8.28
N ALA A 50 -3.25 11.42 6.98
CA ALA A 50 -3.54 12.69 6.32
C ALA A 50 -4.76 13.40 6.92
N ILE A 51 -5.84 12.66 7.24
CA ILE A 51 -7.00 13.23 7.94
C ILE A 51 -6.63 13.68 9.36
N GLN A 52 -5.83 12.88 10.08
CA GLN A 52 -5.38 13.24 11.42
C GLN A 52 -4.52 14.52 11.41
N GLU A 53 -3.62 14.68 10.44
CA GLU A 53 -2.71 15.82 10.32
C GLU A 53 -3.41 17.08 9.76
N ALA A 54 -4.28 16.91 8.76
CA ALA A 54 -4.93 18.04 8.10
C ALA A 54 -6.06 18.67 8.94
N GLY A 55 -6.64 17.90 9.86
CA GLY A 55 -7.82 18.27 10.64
C GLY A 55 -9.13 17.80 9.99
N ALA A 56 -10.14 17.59 10.82
CA ALA A 56 -11.43 17.05 10.39
C ALA A 56 -12.11 17.94 9.32
N GLY A 57 -12.75 17.31 8.34
CA GLY A 57 -13.57 17.99 7.33
C GLY A 57 -12.85 18.50 6.09
N LYS A 58 -11.51 18.38 6.00
CA LYS A 58 -10.76 18.76 4.79
C LYS A 58 -10.73 17.67 3.71
N PHE A 59 -10.68 16.40 4.13
CA PHE A 59 -10.62 15.25 3.25
C PHE A 59 -11.59 14.17 3.70
N GLU A 60 -12.02 13.35 2.75
CA GLU A 60 -12.86 12.18 2.97
C GLU A 60 -12.13 10.93 2.46
N ILE A 61 -12.27 9.82 3.19
CA ILE A 61 -11.83 8.51 2.71
C ILE A 61 -12.99 7.87 1.94
N VAL A 62 -12.82 7.76 0.63
CA VAL A 62 -13.74 6.98 -0.22
C VAL A 62 -13.25 5.54 -0.29
N THR A 63 -14.01 4.61 0.31
CA THR A 63 -13.71 3.17 0.23
C THR A 63 -14.34 2.59 -1.04
N PRO A 64 -13.57 2.05 -2.00
CA PRO A 64 -14.12 1.47 -3.23
C PRO A 64 -14.90 0.19 -2.93
N SER A 65 -15.63 -0.36 -3.91
CA SER A 65 -16.33 -1.64 -3.76
C SER A 65 -15.39 -2.86 -3.74
N LEU A 66 -14.17 -2.69 -4.26
CA LEU A 66 -13.13 -3.72 -4.38
C LEU A 66 -11.75 -3.06 -4.25
N SER A 67 -10.84 -3.70 -3.55
CA SER A 67 -9.42 -3.32 -3.53
C SER A 67 -8.52 -4.55 -3.41
N ILE A 68 -7.22 -4.33 -3.25
CA ILE A 68 -6.20 -5.38 -3.13
C ILE A 68 -5.70 -5.49 -1.69
N LEU A 69 -5.53 -6.71 -1.20
CA LEU A 69 -4.81 -6.96 0.05
C LEU A 69 -3.34 -6.67 -0.20
N ALA A 70 -2.84 -5.57 0.35
CA ALA A 70 -1.44 -5.21 0.29
C ALA A 70 -0.71 -5.76 1.52
N GLU A 71 0.41 -6.46 1.28
CA GLU A 71 1.14 -7.20 2.30
C GLU A 71 2.62 -6.77 2.34
N PRO A 72 2.97 -5.65 2.99
CA PRO A 72 4.35 -5.16 3.04
C PRO A 72 5.27 -6.20 3.70
N PRO A 73 6.22 -6.80 2.96
CA PRO A 73 7.07 -7.86 3.50
C PRO A 73 8.24 -7.27 4.31
N VAL A 74 8.71 -8.03 5.29
CA VAL A 74 9.93 -7.74 6.04
C VAL A 74 10.90 -8.92 5.97
N ALA A 75 12.20 -8.64 5.92
CA ALA A 75 13.23 -9.66 5.86
C ALA A 75 14.53 -9.20 6.53
N VAL A 76 15.27 -10.13 7.13
CA VAL A 76 16.65 -9.89 7.57
C VAL A 76 17.56 -10.03 6.35
N VAL A 77 18.50 -9.10 6.19
CA VAL A 77 19.56 -9.22 5.17
C VAL A 77 20.74 -9.97 5.78
N ASP A 78 20.71 -11.30 5.73
CA ASP A 78 21.63 -12.17 6.48
C ASP A 78 23.11 -11.84 6.27
N LYS A 79 23.53 -11.59 5.02
CA LYS A 79 24.93 -11.23 4.71
C LYS A 79 25.38 -9.96 5.43
N ASN A 80 24.54 -8.92 5.46
CA ASN A 80 24.86 -7.65 6.11
C ASN A 80 24.79 -7.80 7.63
N ALA A 81 23.76 -8.45 8.15
CA ALA A 81 23.58 -8.65 9.58
C ALA A 81 24.70 -9.51 10.18
N GLY A 82 25.15 -10.54 9.46
CA GLY A 82 26.31 -11.34 9.81
C GLY A 82 27.61 -10.53 9.79
N ARG A 83 27.88 -9.77 8.72
CA ARG A 83 29.07 -8.90 8.61
C ARG A 83 29.15 -7.88 9.74
N HIS A 84 28.02 -7.34 10.20
CA HIS A 84 27.97 -6.34 11.26
C HIS A 84 27.80 -6.94 12.67
N GLY A 85 27.72 -8.27 12.80
CA GLY A 85 27.55 -8.92 14.11
C GLY A 85 26.19 -8.68 14.78
N VAL A 86 25.16 -8.30 14.01
CA VAL A 86 23.83 -7.91 14.51
C VAL A 86 22.71 -8.90 14.16
N LEU A 87 23.05 -10.11 13.68
CA LEU A 87 22.06 -11.10 13.22
C LEU A 87 20.99 -11.39 14.28
N THR A 88 21.39 -11.66 15.52
CA THR A 88 20.46 -11.97 16.62
C THR A 88 19.50 -10.83 16.90
N VAL A 89 19.99 -9.59 17.00
CA VAL A 89 19.14 -8.42 17.29
C VAL A 89 18.24 -8.07 16.10
N ALA A 90 18.72 -8.22 14.85
CA ALA A 90 17.90 -8.00 13.65
C ALA A 90 16.75 -9.01 13.55
N GLN A 91 16.99 -10.29 13.86
CA GLN A 91 15.95 -11.30 13.93
C GLN A 91 14.95 -11.03 15.06
N ALA A 92 15.44 -10.61 16.24
CA ALA A 92 14.58 -10.25 17.37
C ALA A 92 13.68 -9.06 17.02
N TYR A 93 14.23 -8.03 16.38
CA TYR A 93 13.48 -6.86 15.92
C TYR A 93 12.30 -7.24 15.01
N LEU A 94 12.54 -8.05 13.96
CA LEU A 94 11.46 -8.46 13.06
C LEU A 94 10.44 -9.38 13.73
N LYS A 95 10.88 -10.29 14.61
CA LYS A 95 9.95 -11.11 15.42
C LYS A 95 9.07 -10.24 16.32
N TYR A 96 9.62 -9.16 16.88
CA TYR A 96 8.89 -8.25 17.76
C TYR A 96 7.76 -7.51 17.05
N LEU A 97 7.86 -7.28 15.74
CA LEU A 97 6.76 -6.73 14.94
C LEU A 97 5.48 -7.57 15.03
N TYR A 98 5.61 -8.88 15.29
CA TYR A 98 4.49 -9.83 15.43
C TYR A 98 4.09 -10.10 16.89
N SER A 99 4.74 -9.45 17.85
CA SER A 99 4.29 -9.46 19.25
C SER A 99 2.97 -8.70 19.42
N ASP A 100 2.28 -8.90 20.54
CA ASP A 100 1.07 -8.12 20.86
C ASP A 100 1.37 -6.61 20.89
N GLU A 101 2.52 -6.18 21.41
CA GLU A 101 2.91 -4.76 21.40
C GLU A 101 3.18 -4.25 19.99
N GLY A 102 3.95 -4.99 19.18
CA GLY A 102 4.25 -4.61 17.80
C GLY A 102 2.98 -4.46 16.95
N GLN A 103 2.04 -5.38 17.12
CA GLN A 103 0.75 -5.35 16.44
C GLN A 103 -0.18 -4.23 16.97
N GLU A 104 -0.12 -3.90 18.26
CA GLU A 104 -0.82 -2.75 18.85
C GLU A 104 -0.27 -1.44 18.31
N ILE A 105 1.06 -1.31 18.20
CA ILE A 105 1.72 -0.13 17.58
C ILE A 105 1.29 0.00 16.12
N ALA A 106 1.28 -1.10 15.35
CA ALA A 106 0.83 -1.09 13.97
C ALA A 106 -0.61 -0.56 13.84
N ALA A 107 -1.53 -1.05 14.68
CA ALA A 107 -2.93 -0.62 14.68
C ALA A 107 -3.11 0.85 15.12
N LYS A 108 -2.30 1.33 16.06
CA LYS A 108 -2.28 2.75 16.46
C LYS A 108 -1.82 3.67 15.33
N ASN A 109 -0.95 3.17 14.46
CA ASN A 109 -0.44 3.86 13.27
C ASN A 109 -1.19 3.45 11.99
N PHE A 110 -2.46 3.05 12.11
CA PHE A 110 -3.38 2.80 11.00
C PHE A 110 -3.03 1.64 10.06
N TYR A 111 -2.16 0.73 10.47
CA TYR A 111 -1.96 -0.53 9.77
C TYR A 111 -2.93 -1.59 10.30
N ARG A 112 -3.47 -2.44 9.42
CA ARG A 112 -4.32 -3.56 9.83
C ARG A 112 -3.48 -4.65 10.52
N PRO A 113 -3.68 -4.94 11.82
CA PRO A 113 -2.92 -5.97 12.51
C PRO A 113 -3.35 -7.38 12.08
N ARG A 114 -2.42 -8.34 12.12
CA ARG A 114 -2.67 -9.78 11.88
C ARG A 114 -3.14 -10.51 13.13
N ASN A 115 -2.79 -10.01 14.31
CA ASN A 115 -3.30 -10.54 15.57
C ASN A 115 -4.84 -10.36 15.61
N SER A 116 -5.58 -11.46 15.72
CA SER A 116 -7.04 -11.47 15.61
C SER A 116 -7.74 -10.68 16.72
N LYS A 117 -7.19 -10.69 17.94
CA LYS A 117 -7.74 -9.92 19.08
C LYS A 117 -7.61 -8.43 18.82
N LEU A 118 -6.45 -7.99 18.34
CA LEU A 118 -6.20 -6.59 18.01
C LEU A 118 -6.99 -6.16 16.76
N ALA A 119 -7.07 -7.01 15.74
CA ALA A 119 -7.90 -6.75 14.56
C ALA A 119 -9.37 -6.52 14.94
N ALA A 120 -9.91 -7.33 15.86
CA ALA A 120 -11.27 -7.15 16.38
C ALA A 120 -11.40 -5.84 17.19
N ARG A 121 -10.43 -5.54 18.07
CA ARG A 121 -10.41 -4.31 18.88
C ARG A 121 -10.41 -3.03 18.03
N TYR A 122 -9.69 -3.04 16.91
CA TYR A 122 -9.53 -1.89 16.03
C TYR A 122 -10.45 -1.92 14.80
N ALA A 123 -11.39 -2.87 14.72
CA ALA A 123 -12.22 -3.09 13.52
C ALA A 123 -13.02 -1.84 13.09
N ASN A 124 -13.47 -1.01 14.04
CA ASN A 124 -14.25 0.20 13.75
C ASN A 124 -13.44 1.32 13.08
N ARG A 125 -12.09 1.21 13.04
CA ARG A 125 -11.24 2.19 12.34
C ARG A 125 -11.15 1.92 10.84
N PHE A 126 -11.34 0.67 10.43
CA PHE A 126 -11.08 0.22 9.07
C PHE A 126 -12.38 -0.15 8.37
N ALA A 127 -12.60 0.42 7.19
CA ALA A 127 -13.77 0.06 6.41
C ALA A 127 -13.74 -1.43 6.04
N ARG A 128 -14.92 -2.07 6.10
CA ARG A 128 -15.10 -3.42 5.56
C ARG A 128 -15.04 -3.33 4.05
N LEU A 129 -14.15 -4.10 3.45
CA LEU A 129 -13.83 -4.03 2.03
C LEU A 129 -13.60 -5.44 1.49
N LYS A 130 -14.11 -5.70 0.29
CA LYS A 130 -13.74 -6.90 -0.46
C LYS A 130 -12.33 -6.73 -0.98
N LEU A 131 -11.43 -7.64 -0.58
CA LEU A 131 -10.03 -7.64 -0.98
C LEU A 131 -9.71 -8.84 -1.86
N VAL A 132 -8.99 -8.62 -2.94
CA VAL A 132 -8.35 -9.67 -3.74
C VAL A 132 -6.87 -9.75 -3.40
N THR A 133 -6.21 -10.88 -3.66
CA THR A 133 -4.77 -11.04 -3.45
C THR A 133 -4.01 -11.06 -4.77
N VAL A 134 -2.72 -10.72 -4.72
CA VAL A 134 -1.84 -10.80 -5.90
C VAL A 134 -1.70 -12.25 -6.37
N GLU A 135 -1.62 -13.18 -5.44
CA GLU A 135 -1.59 -14.62 -5.69
C GLU A 135 -2.85 -15.07 -6.44
N GLY A 136 -4.04 -14.66 -5.97
CA GLY A 136 -5.31 -15.11 -6.53
C GLY A 136 -5.67 -14.50 -7.88
N GLN A 137 -5.25 -13.26 -8.15
CA GLN A 137 -5.60 -12.56 -9.40
C GLN A 137 -4.50 -12.59 -10.45
N PHE A 138 -3.24 -12.64 -10.04
CA PHE A 138 -2.10 -12.46 -10.93
C PHE A 138 -1.09 -13.62 -10.88
N GLY A 139 -1.33 -14.63 -10.05
CA GLY A 139 -0.43 -15.78 -9.91
C GLY A 139 0.87 -15.45 -9.19
N GLY A 140 0.86 -14.42 -8.34
CA GLY A 140 1.97 -14.01 -7.48
C GLY A 140 2.82 -12.88 -8.06
N TRP A 141 3.62 -12.27 -7.18
CA TRP A 141 4.38 -11.05 -7.48
C TRP A 141 5.34 -11.16 -8.66
N ARG A 142 5.99 -12.32 -8.86
CA ARG A 142 6.92 -12.49 -9.99
C ARG A 142 6.23 -12.33 -11.35
N LYS A 143 5.02 -12.87 -11.50
CA LYS A 143 4.23 -12.76 -12.73
C LYS A 143 3.65 -11.37 -12.88
N ALA A 144 3.10 -10.81 -11.81
CA ALA A 144 2.58 -9.45 -11.81
C ALA A 144 3.66 -8.43 -12.21
N GLN A 145 4.86 -8.50 -11.60
CA GLN A 145 5.96 -7.61 -11.92
C GLN A 145 6.37 -7.70 -13.39
N ALA A 146 6.59 -8.92 -13.90
CA ALA A 146 7.02 -9.13 -15.28
C ALA A 146 5.98 -8.63 -16.29
N ASN A 147 4.69 -8.85 -16.03
CA ASN A 147 3.62 -8.49 -16.96
C ASN A 147 3.33 -6.98 -16.96
N PHE A 148 3.33 -6.35 -15.77
CA PHE A 148 2.83 -4.99 -15.63
C PHE A 148 3.91 -3.92 -15.52
N PHE A 149 5.05 -4.22 -14.87
CA PHE A 149 5.96 -3.19 -14.35
C PHE A 149 7.44 -3.34 -14.77
N SER A 150 7.82 -4.44 -15.40
CA SER A 150 9.13 -4.55 -16.06
C SER A 150 9.17 -3.69 -17.33
N ASP A 151 10.38 -3.31 -17.78
CA ASP A 151 10.57 -2.56 -19.02
C ASP A 151 9.82 -3.21 -20.20
N GLY A 152 9.02 -2.40 -20.91
CA GLY A 152 8.15 -2.84 -21.99
C GLY A 152 6.86 -3.54 -21.53
N GLY A 153 6.63 -3.65 -20.22
CA GLY A 153 5.41 -4.17 -19.61
C GLY A 153 4.20 -3.29 -19.86
N ILE A 154 3.03 -3.72 -19.38
CA ILE A 154 1.76 -3.04 -19.69
C ILE A 154 1.79 -1.56 -19.27
N PHE A 155 2.42 -1.20 -18.15
CA PHE A 155 2.53 0.19 -17.71
C PHE A 155 3.17 1.10 -18.77
N ASP A 156 4.33 0.72 -19.31
CA ASP A 156 5.04 1.48 -20.36
C ASP A 156 4.23 1.59 -21.66
N GLN A 157 3.33 0.64 -21.89
CA GLN A 157 2.48 0.63 -23.09
C GLN A 157 1.21 1.48 -22.94
N ILE A 158 0.82 1.83 -21.71
CA ILE A 158 -0.37 2.67 -21.45
C ILE A 158 -0.01 4.07 -20.98
N TYR A 159 1.22 4.27 -20.51
CA TYR A 159 1.74 5.53 -20.03
C TYR A 159 3.06 5.84 -20.72
N GLN A 160 3.08 6.94 -21.48
CA GLN A 160 4.30 7.57 -21.96
C GLN A 160 4.31 9.03 -21.48
N PRO A 161 5.43 9.49 -20.88
CA PRO A 161 5.53 10.84 -20.33
C PRO A 161 5.37 11.95 -21.37
#